data_AF-A0A162LH17-F1
#
_entry.id   AF-A0A162LH17-F1
#
_cell.length_a   1.000
_cell.length_b   1.000
_cell.length_c   1.000
_cell.angle_alpha   90.00
_cell.angle_beta   90.00
_cell.angle_gamma   90.00
#
_symmetry.space_group_name_H-M   'P 1'
#
loop_
_entity.id
_entity.type
_entity.pdbx_description
1 polymer ?
#
loop_
_entity_poly.entity_id
_entity_poly.type
_entity_poly.pdbx_seq_one_letter_code
_entity_poly.pdbx_strand_id
1 'polypeptide(L)'
;VTHSMGGILLRQYLSEHTIPRLGRTVMLGPPNQGSEVVDRLGAWAPFQWFNGPAGSQMGTGPDSLPNQLGPVDFPVGIIAGNQTINFLLSTQLPGPNDGKVTVERTKVEGMQDHLVLPVTHPFMMRNGEVIAQVKIFLAEGRFDYP
;
A
#
# COMPACT_ATOMS: atom_id res chain seq x y z
N VAL A 1 9.48 6.90 2.51
CA VAL A 1 8.00 6.96 2.31
C VAL A 1 7.70 6.36 0.95
N THR A 2 6.74 5.45 0.86
CA THR A 2 6.36 4.78 -0.39
C THR A 2 4.87 4.99 -0.69
N HIS A 3 4.48 4.77 -1.94
CA HIS A 3 3.08 4.81 -2.37
C HIS A 3 2.76 3.56 -3.18
N SER A 4 1.59 2.98 -2.93
CA SER A 4 1.05 1.84 -3.68
C SER A 4 2.08 0.69 -3.79
N MET A 5 2.38 0.23 -5.00
CA MET A 5 3.39 -0.78 -5.32
C MET A 5 4.77 -0.51 -4.71
N GLY A 6 5.15 0.75 -4.47
CA GLY A 6 6.41 1.08 -3.79
C GLY A 6 6.53 0.46 -2.40
N GLY A 7 5.42 0.21 -1.70
CA GLY A 7 5.41 -0.51 -0.42
C GLY A 7 5.81 -1.98 -0.57
N ILE A 8 5.37 -2.64 -1.66
CA ILE A 8 5.73 -4.03 -1.95
C ILE A 8 7.18 -4.14 -2.37
N LEU A 9 7.66 -3.21 -3.21
CA LEU A 9 9.07 -3.16 -3.58
C LEU A 9 9.99 -2.94 -2.38
N LEU A 10 9.58 -2.09 -1.42
CA LEU A 10 10.32 -1.92 -0.17
C LEU A 10 10.38 -3.21 0.65
N ARG A 11 9.24 -3.90 0.82
CA ARG A 11 9.19 -5.17 1.56
C ARG A 11 10.03 -6.25 0.89
N GLN A 12 9.94 -6.39 -0.43
CA GLN A 12 10.76 -7.35 -1.20
C GLN A 12 12.24 -7.01 -1.15
N TYR A 13 12.60 -5.74 -1.20
CA TYR A 13 14.01 -5.36 -1.08
C TYR A 13 14.54 -5.72 0.31
N LEU A 14 13.78 -5.43 1.36
CA LEU A 14 14.18 -5.67 2.75
C LEU A 14 14.12 -7.14 3.19
N SER A 15 13.41 -8.01 2.47
CA SER A 15 13.45 -9.46 2.73
C SER A 15 14.79 -10.09 2.32
N GLU A 16 15.52 -9.46 1.41
CA GLU A 16 16.80 -9.94 0.89
C GLU A 16 17.99 -9.06 1.31
N HIS A 17 17.74 -7.82 1.69
CA HIS A 17 18.78 -6.81 1.95
C HIS A 17 18.53 -6.05 3.24
N THR A 18 19.61 -5.63 3.90
CA THR A 18 19.55 -4.69 5.02
C THR A 18 19.94 -3.30 4.55
N ILE A 19 19.14 -2.28 4.91
CA ILE A 19 19.50 -0.87 4.70
C ILE A 19 20.09 -0.32 6.01
N PRO A 20 21.39 0.01 6.06
CA PRO A 20 21.97 0.64 7.24
C PRO A 20 21.28 1.96 7.55
N ARG A 21 20.79 2.12 8.79
CA ARG A 21 20.06 3.31 9.25
C ARG A 21 18.76 3.60 8.46
N LEU A 22 18.00 2.56 8.09
CA LEU A 22 16.68 2.68 7.43
C LEU A 22 15.75 3.71 8.10
N GLY A 23 15.78 3.78 9.44
CA GLY A 23 14.92 4.66 10.21
C GLY A 23 13.46 4.21 10.19
N ARG A 24 12.53 5.18 10.32
CA ARG A 24 11.09 4.93 10.24
C ARG A 24 10.60 5.07 8.80
N THR A 25 9.66 4.22 8.42
CA THR A 25 9.10 4.20 7.08
C THR A 25 7.59 4.40 7.13
N VAL A 26 7.02 4.92 6.04
CA VAL A 26 5.58 5.06 5.88
C VAL A 26 5.19 4.54 4.52
N MET A 27 4.15 3.70 4.45
CA MET A 27 3.55 3.22 3.21
C MET A 27 2.16 3.84 3.03
N LEU A 28 1.92 4.44 1.85
CA LEU A 28 0.65 5.06 1.50
C LEU A 28 -0.14 4.14 0.57
N GLY A 29 -1.28 3.62 1.03
CA GLY A 29 -2.14 2.69 0.29
C GLY A 29 -1.43 1.46 -0.29
N PRO A 30 -0.54 0.75 0.44
CA PRO A 30 0.14 -0.42 -0.09
C PRO A 30 -0.83 -1.60 -0.28
N PRO A 31 -0.76 -2.38 -1.37
CA PRO A 31 -1.54 -3.61 -1.52
C PRO A 31 -0.85 -4.80 -0.82
N ASN A 32 -0.70 -4.72 0.51
CA ASN A 32 0.12 -5.67 1.28
C ASN A 32 -0.35 -7.13 1.23
N GLN A 33 -1.64 -7.35 0.98
CA GLN A 33 -2.26 -8.67 0.82
C GLN A 33 -2.66 -8.93 -0.65
N GLY A 34 -1.90 -8.36 -1.59
CA GLY A 34 -2.23 -8.34 -3.01
C GLY A 34 -3.30 -7.32 -3.37
N SER A 35 -3.53 -7.14 -4.67
CA SER A 35 -4.52 -6.21 -5.19
C SER A 35 -5.45 -6.89 -6.20
N GLU A 36 -6.75 -6.86 -5.93
CA GLU A 36 -7.80 -7.30 -6.86
C GLU A 36 -7.77 -6.49 -8.17
N VAL A 37 -7.16 -5.30 -8.16
CA VAL A 37 -6.93 -4.48 -9.36
C VAL A 37 -5.88 -5.09 -10.28
N VAL A 38 -4.86 -5.77 -9.74
CA VAL A 38 -3.88 -6.51 -10.56
C VAL A 38 -4.53 -7.75 -11.16
N ASP A 39 -5.44 -8.43 -10.44
CA ASP A 39 -6.18 -9.57 -11.01
C ASP A 39 -7.13 -9.14 -12.14
N ARG A 40 -7.72 -7.95 -12.06
CA ARG A 40 -8.63 -7.41 -13.09
C ARG A 40 -7.91 -6.71 -14.25
N LEU A 41 -6.75 -6.10 -14.03
CA LEU A 41 -5.97 -5.40 -15.06
C LEU A 41 -4.81 -6.23 -15.62
N GLY A 42 -4.53 -7.41 -15.07
CA GLY A 42 -3.51 -8.34 -15.56
C GLY A 42 -3.74 -8.78 -17.00
N ALA A 43 -4.97 -8.75 -17.51
CA ALA A 43 -5.29 -9.04 -18.91
C ALA A 43 -5.18 -7.81 -19.85
N TRP A 44 -4.88 -6.61 -19.35
CA TRP A 44 -4.83 -5.39 -20.15
C TRP A 44 -3.41 -5.18 -20.72
N ALA A 45 -3.25 -5.36 -22.03
CA ALA A 45 -1.95 -5.33 -22.72
C ALA A 45 -1.07 -4.08 -22.44
N PRO A 46 -1.62 -2.85 -22.29
CA PRO A 46 -0.80 -1.70 -21.90
C PRO A 46 -0.24 -1.79 -20.48
N PHE A 47 -0.96 -2.43 -19.55
CA PHE A 47 -0.53 -2.63 -18.17
C PHE A 47 0.57 -3.70 -18.06
N GLN A 48 0.49 -4.78 -18.86
CA GLN A 48 1.59 -5.74 -19.00
C GLN A 48 2.83 -5.13 -19.68
N TRP A 49 2.63 -4.28 -20.69
CA TRP A 49 3.74 -3.64 -21.40
C TRP A 49 4.47 -2.60 -20.55
N PHE A 50 3.76 -1.88 -19.69
CA PHE A 50 4.35 -0.87 -18.79
C PHE A 50 4.97 -1.48 -17.52
N ASN A 51 4.40 -2.56 -16.97
CA ASN A 51 4.90 -3.19 -15.73
C ASN A 51 5.81 -4.41 -15.97
N GLY A 52 5.87 -4.94 -17.18
CA GLY A 52 6.65 -6.14 -17.49
C GLY A 52 6.26 -7.35 -16.62
N PRO A 53 7.17 -8.31 -16.40
CA PRO A 53 6.90 -9.50 -15.58
C PRO A 53 6.59 -9.20 -14.10
N ALA A 54 6.76 -7.96 -13.62
CA ALA A 54 6.37 -7.58 -12.27
C ALA A 54 4.84 -7.53 -12.09
N GLY A 55 4.10 -7.23 -13.18
CA GLY A 55 2.64 -7.20 -13.16
C GLY A 55 1.99 -8.56 -12.88
N SER A 56 2.61 -9.67 -13.33
CA SER A 56 2.10 -11.02 -13.09
C SER A 56 2.41 -11.56 -11.69
N GLN A 57 3.37 -10.97 -10.98
CA GLN A 57 3.76 -11.38 -9.62
C GLN A 57 2.94 -10.69 -8.52
N MET A 58 2.14 -9.67 -8.86
CA MET A 58 1.35 -8.87 -7.91
C MET A 58 -0.15 -9.23 -7.84
N GLY A 59 -0.55 -10.41 -8.34
CA GLY A 59 -1.93 -10.90 -8.23
C GLY A 59 -2.39 -11.10 -6.78
N THR A 60 -3.59 -11.65 -6.56
CA THR A 60 -4.06 -12.01 -5.20
C THR A 60 -4.02 -13.51 -4.90
N GLY A 61 -3.52 -14.30 -5.85
CA GLY A 61 -3.27 -15.72 -5.63
C GLY A 61 -2.34 -15.93 -4.42
N PRO A 62 -2.39 -17.12 -3.79
CA PRO A 62 -1.48 -17.48 -2.70
C PRO A 62 -0.01 -17.38 -3.12
N ASP A 63 0.27 -17.54 -4.41
CA ASP A 63 1.61 -17.43 -4.99
C ASP A 63 2.02 -16.00 -5.38
N SER A 64 1.21 -14.99 -5.05
CA SER A 64 1.56 -13.60 -5.32
C SER A 64 2.65 -13.12 -4.37
N LEU A 65 3.58 -12.32 -4.90
CA LEU A 65 4.71 -11.77 -4.16
C LEU A 65 4.27 -11.10 -2.83
N PRO A 66 3.22 -10.23 -2.79
CA PRO A 66 2.79 -9.62 -1.53
C PRO A 66 2.42 -10.62 -0.42
N ASN A 67 1.83 -11.76 -0.81
CA ASN A 67 1.39 -12.81 0.11
C ASN A 67 2.54 -13.71 0.57
N GLN A 68 3.64 -13.79 -0.20
CA GLN A 68 4.83 -14.56 0.17
C GLN A 68 5.81 -13.78 1.06
N LEU A 69 5.73 -12.45 1.07
CA LEU A 69 6.66 -11.57 1.80
C LEU A 69 6.57 -11.68 3.34
N GLY A 70 5.50 -12.26 3.87
CA GLY A 70 5.31 -12.44 5.32
C GLY A 70 5.20 -11.12 6.11
N PRO A 71 5.29 -11.18 7.46
CA PRO A 71 5.27 -10.02 8.34
C PRO A 71 6.44 -9.06 8.08
N VAL A 72 6.27 -7.80 8.46
CA VAL A 72 7.37 -6.81 8.45
C VAL A 72 8.06 -6.77 9.81
N ASP A 73 9.38 -6.59 9.81
CA ASP A 73 10.23 -6.53 11.01
C ASP A 73 10.94 -5.17 11.18
N PHE A 74 10.57 -4.18 10.37
CA PHE A 74 11.12 -2.82 10.40
C PHE A 74 10.04 -1.79 10.76
N PRO A 75 10.42 -0.61 11.29
CA PRO A 75 9.46 0.41 11.68
C PRO A 75 8.67 0.95 10.48
N VAL A 76 7.39 0.60 10.41
CA VAL A 76 6.48 1.04 9.35
C VAL A 76 5.11 1.45 9.88
N GLY A 77 4.68 2.63 9.45
CA GLY A 77 3.30 3.10 9.56
C GLY A 77 2.60 2.99 8.22
N ILE A 78 1.31 2.66 8.23
CA ILE A 78 0.50 2.56 7.01
C ILE A 78 -0.63 3.58 7.05
N ILE A 79 -0.75 4.37 5.98
CA ILE A 79 -1.90 5.24 5.77
C ILE A 79 -2.77 4.65 4.66
N ALA A 80 -4.01 4.32 4.97
CA ALA A 80 -5.02 3.84 4.03
C ALA A 80 -6.00 4.95 3.64
N GLY A 81 -6.41 5.01 2.38
CA GLY A 81 -7.52 5.85 1.94
C GLY A 81 -8.85 5.11 1.99
N ASN A 82 -9.95 5.83 2.19
CA ASN A 82 -11.31 5.27 2.12
C ASN A 82 -12.27 6.04 1.20
N GLN A 83 -11.75 6.90 0.30
CA GLN A 83 -12.55 7.59 -0.71
C GLN A 83 -12.22 7.17 -2.13
N THR A 84 -13.23 7.18 -3.00
CA THR A 84 -13.09 6.81 -4.41
C THR A 84 -13.58 7.95 -5.32
N ILE A 85 -12.85 8.23 -6.41
CA ILE A 85 -13.16 9.30 -7.37
C ILE A 85 -14.41 8.96 -8.22
N ASN A 86 -14.76 7.68 -8.34
CA ASN A 86 -15.87 7.22 -9.17
C ASN A 86 -16.65 6.07 -8.52
N PHE A 87 -17.94 6.29 -8.23
CA PHE A 87 -18.83 5.30 -7.60
C PHE A 87 -18.92 3.97 -8.38
N LEU A 88 -18.67 4.00 -9.70
CA LEU A 88 -18.69 2.80 -10.55
C LEU A 88 -17.48 1.87 -10.35
N LEU A 89 -16.34 2.38 -9.83
CA LEU A 89 -15.15 1.58 -9.51
C LEU A 89 -15.18 1.04 -8.07
N SER A 90 -15.92 1.69 -7.15
CA SER A 90 -16.02 1.26 -5.74
C SER A 90 -16.96 0.08 -5.51
N THR A 91 -17.92 -0.18 -6.39
CA THR A 91 -18.94 -1.24 -6.20
C THR A 91 -18.39 -2.66 -6.29
N GLN A 92 -17.12 -2.83 -6.63
CA GLN A 92 -16.52 -4.15 -6.86
C GLN A 92 -15.41 -4.52 -5.87
N LEU A 93 -15.14 -3.69 -4.86
CA LEU A 93 -14.19 -3.98 -3.79
C LEU A 93 -14.94 -4.16 -2.46
N PRO A 94 -14.66 -5.21 -1.67
CA PRO A 94 -15.32 -5.41 -0.39
C PRO A 94 -14.84 -4.39 0.65
N GLY A 95 -15.76 -3.56 1.16
CA GLY A 95 -15.50 -2.63 2.27
C GLY A 95 -14.87 -1.29 1.88
N PRO A 96 -14.46 -0.47 2.88
CA PRO A 96 -13.86 0.85 2.66
C PRO A 96 -12.58 0.75 1.82
N ASN A 97 -12.44 1.61 0.81
CA ASN A 97 -11.33 1.57 -0.14
C ASN A 97 -11.05 2.93 -0.74
N ASP A 98 -9.84 3.10 -1.27
CA ASP A 98 -9.37 4.33 -1.90
C ASP A 98 -9.58 4.37 -3.43
N GLY A 99 -10.42 3.47 -3.95
CA GLY A 99 -10.66 3.23 -5.37
C GLY A 99 -9.71 2.23 -6.01
N LYS A 100 -8.68 1.73 -5.30
CA LYS A 100 -7.79 0.66 -5.78
C LYS A 100 -7.48 -0.42 -4.74
N VAL A 101 -7.36 -0.05 -3.47
CA VAL A 101 -6.96 -0.95 -2.39
C VAL A 101 -7.95 -0.78 -1.24
N THR A 102 -8.44 -1.89 -0.70
CA THR A 102 -9.28 -1.87 0.50
C THR A 102 -8.44 -1.55 1.72
N VAL A 103 -9.04 -0.90 2.71
CA VAL A 103 -8.38 -0.58 3.98
C VAL A 103 -7.77 -1.83 4.61
N GLU A 104 -8.49 -2.96 4.61
CA GLU A 104 -7.98 -4.21 5.16
C GLU A 104 -6.77 -4.76 4.39
N ARG A 105 -6.77 -4.72 3.06
CA ARG A 105 -5.63 -5.18 2.24
C ARG A 105 -4.39 -4.31 2.39
N THR A 106 -4.51 -3.11 2.97
CA THR A 106 -3.34 -2.30 3.32
C THR A 106 -2.59 -2.79 4.54
N LYS A 107 -3.23 -3.55 5.43
CA LYS A 107 -2.60 -4.01 6.67
C LYS A 107 -1.58 -5.11 6.41
N VAL A 108 -0.55 -5.15 7.25
CA VAL A 108 0.45 -6.23 7.29
C VAL A 108 0.82 -6.50 8.74
N GLU A 109 1.01 -7.75 9.09
CA GLU A 109 1.52 -8.12 10.41
C GLU A 109 2.89 -7.47 10.66
N GLY A 110 3.11 -6.96 11.88
CA GLY A 110 4.34 -6.25 12.25
C GLY A 110 4.32 -4.75 11.98
N MET A 111 3.28 -4.21 11.32
CA MET A 111 3.13 -2.76 11.21
C MET A 111 2.98 -2.11 12.59
N GLN A 112 3.59 -0.95 12.79
CA GLN A 112 3.55 -0.25 14.08
C GLN A 112 2.27 0.53 14.28
N ASP A 113 1.74 1.10 13.20
CA ASP A 113 0.53 1.91 13.27
C ASP A 113 -0.20 1.93 11.93
N HIS A 114 -1.51 2.17 11.98
CA HIS A 114 -2.40 2.15 10.83
C HIS A 114 -3.45 3.25 10.92
N LEU A 115 -3.42 4.19 9.98
CA LEU A 115 -4.33 5.34 9.93
C LEU A 115 -5.20 5.30 8.67
N VAL A 116 -6.50 5.51 8.84
CA VAL A 116 -7.44 5.64 7.72
C VAL A 116 -7.80 7.11 7.51
N LEU A 117 -7.62 7.62 6.29
CA LEU A 117 -7.95 9.00 5.95
C LEU A 117 -8.96 9.09 4.79
N PRO A 118 -9.78 10.16 4.77
CA PRO A 118 -10.75 10.45 3.71
C PRO A 118 -10.08 10.91 2.41
N VAL A 119 -9.29 10.05 1.78
CA VAL A 119 -8.48 10.34 0.60
C VAL A 119 -8.58 9.25 -0.47
N THR A 120 -8.32 9.65 -1.71
CA THR A 120 -8.33 8.79 -2.89
C THR A 120 -6.92 8.32 -3.26
N HIS A 121 -6.79 7.10 -3.78
CA HIS A 121 -5.49 6.47 -4.07
C HIS A 121 -4.50 7.33 -4.88
N PRO A 122 -4.87 7.90 -6.05
CA PRO A 122 -3.90 8.58 -6.91
C PRO A 122 -3.45 9.95 -6.39
N PHE A 123 -4.12 10.51 -5.39
CA PHE A 123 -3.85 11.87 -4.91
C PHE A 123 -3.48 11.94 -3.43
N MET A 124 -3.49 10.81 -2.70
CA MET A 124 -3.21 10.81 -1.26
C MET A 124 -1.84 11.38 -0.91
N MET A 125 -0.83 11.22 -1.77
CA MET A 125 0.51 11.78 -1.56
C MET A 125 0.56 13.32 -1.59
N ARG A 126 -0.47 13.98 -2.14
CA ARG A 126 -0.58 15.45 -2.19
C ARG A 126 -1.53 16.01 -1.13
N ASN A 127 -2.18 15.14 -0.35
CA ASN A 127 -3.12 15.57 0.68
C ASN A 127 -2.35 16.13 1.89
N GLY A 128 -2.74 17.31 2.36
CA GLY A 128 -2.06 18.00 3.47
C GLY A 128 -2.08 17.20 4.78
N GLU A 129 -3.19 16.52 5.07
CA GLU A 129 -3.33 15.68 6.26
C GLU A 129 -2.42 14.45 6.17
N VAL A 130 -2.39 13.78 5.02
CA VAL A 130 -1.47 12.65 4.80
C VAL A 130 -0.02 13.09 5.01
N ILE A 131 0.37 14.25 4.49
CA ILE A 131 1.74 14.78 4.66
C ILE A 131 2.03 15.09 6.14
N ALA A 132 1.08 15.68 6.87
CA ALA A 132 1.23 15.97 8.30
C ALA A 132 1.46 14.67 9.09
N GLN A 133 0.61 13.66 8.87
CA GLN A 133 0.67 12.36 9.53
C GLN A 133 1.96 11.59 9.21
N VAL A 134 2.43 11.65 7.96
CA VAL A 134 3.74 11.11 7.58
C VAL A 134 4.86 11.76 8.40
N LYS A 135 4.87 13.09 8.54
CA LYS A 135 5.91 13.78 9.31
C LYS A 135 5.89 13.36 10.77
N ILE A 136 4.70 13.24 11.36
CA ILE A 136 4.51 12.80 12.75
C ILE A 136 5.04 11.38 12.92
N PHE A 137 4.63 10.43 12.08
CA PHE A 137 5.11 9.05 12.18
C PHE A 137 6.63 8.95 12.04
N LEU A 138 7.23 9.68 11.10
CA LEU A 138 8.68 9.66 10.92
C LEU A 138 9.42 10.19 12.16
N ALA A 139 8.84 11.15 12.88
CA ALA A 139 9.39 11.70 14.11
C ALA A 139 9.14 10.80 15.34
N GLU A 140 7.95 10.23 15.46
CA GLU A 140 7.46 9.63 16.71
C GLU A 140 7.27 8.10 16.65
N GLY A 141 7.03 7.52 15.47
CA GLY A 141 6.73 6.09 15.29
C GLY A 141 5.25 5.73 15.51
N ARG A 142 4.37 6.73 15.55
CA ARG A 142 2.91 6.59 15.59
C ARG A 142 2.26 7.76 14.86
N PHE A 143 1.04 7.58 14.39
CA PHE A 143 0.21 8.64 13.84
C PHE A 143 -0.46 9.44 14.97
N ASP A 144 -0.89 10.65 14.66
CA ASP A 144 -1.71 11.46 15.55
C ASP A 144 -3.17 11.23 15.20
N TYR A 145 -3.88 10.55 16.10
CA TYR A 145 -5.29 10.22 15.91
C TYR A 145 -6.14 11.45 16.26
N PRO A 146 -6.99 11.94 15.35
CA PRO A 146 -7.95 13.00 15.66
C PRO A 146 -9.03 12.55 16.66
#